data_AF-A0A9P7K2I9-F1
#
_entry.id   AF-A0A9P7K2I9-F1
#
_cell.length_a   1.000
_cell.length_b   1.000
_cell.length_c   1.000
_cell.angle_alpha   90.00
_cell.angle_beta   90.00
_cell.angle_gamma   90.00
#
_symmetry.space_group_name_H-M   'P 1'
#
loop_
_entity.id
_entity.type
_entity.pdbx_description
1 polymer ?
#
loop_
_entity_poly.entity_id
_entity_poly.type
_entity_poly.pdbx_seq_one_letter_code
_entity_poly.pdbx_strand_id
1 'polypeptide(L)'
;LQKAASQRVPERLQLDFSLDDSWDTIRSEIFAKIISCQSTAARNLEAYAMHYYIWQHVSKPGLLFVSESDYTTLLGTLRGLKTIPPLINLIINEASSVDADTDKENQGTGGKTEKKKKAKRLDPDTLPGNVAKATWIQQLQEKWICDKCTPSCVGKWGFVDSQTQVHLALNPERLDLWAAAILKEDSTATLNNPPNHHLFDPERLSPVLQRRKEALAASSSQASTSAPLTLISDLINAIHPQALPVTPTLPVMDDPTRLLSTSRFPGLDMPLAEFCRKYELSDDICTKLTTNAFKNSRSLRFLTLEDVHEMKFLRGEIAALHDALEMWSTAVPSA
;
A
#
# COMPACT_ATOMS: atom_id res chain seq x y z
N LEU A 1 -26.68 18.58 -35.23
CA LEU A 1 -26.44 18.20 -33.81
C LEU A 1 -25.14 17.41 -33.75
N GLN A 2 -24.02 18.07 -33.47
CA GLN A 2 -22.76 17.38 -33.20
C GLN A 2 -22.87 16.68 -31.84
N LYS A 3 -22.56 15.39 -31.80
CA LYS A 3 -22.46 14.61 -30.56
C LYS A 3 -21.33 15.22 -29.73
N ALA A 4 -21.60 15.54 -28.46
CA ALA A 4 -20.56 15.96 -27.53
C ALA A 4 -19.43 14.92 -27.52
N ALA A 5 -18.18 15.37 -27.65
CA ALA A 5 -17.02 14.50 -27.58
C ALA A 5 -17.05 13.76 -26.24
N SER A 6 -17.04 12.43 -26.27
CA SER A 6 -16.99 11.62 -25.06
C SER A 6 -15.71 11.97 -24.31
N GLN A 7 -15.84 12.33 -23.03
CA GLN A 7 -14.71 12.53 -22.12
C GLN A 7 -13.86 11.25 -22.16
N ARG A 8 -12.59 11.38 -22.55
CA ARG A 8 -11.67 10.24 -22.59
C ARG A 8 -11.31 9.86 -21.16
N VAL A 9 -11.36 8.57 -20.87
CA VAL A 9 -10.97 8.01 -19.57
C VAL A 9 -9.43 8.13 -19.47
N PRO A 10 -8.90 8.64 -18.35
CA PRO A 10 -7.45 8.73 -18.17
C PRO A 10 -6.81 7.36 -18.21
N GLU A 11 -5.69 7.25 -18.92
CA GLU A 11 -4.98 5.98 -19.09
C GLU A 11 -3.87 5.87 -18.05
N ARG A 12 -3.79 4.70 -17.40
CA ARG A 12 -2.80 4.42 -16.37
C ARG A 12 -1.66 3.63 -16.97
N LEU A 13 -0.47 4.16 -16.89
CA LEU A 13 0.76 3.54 -17.36
C LEU A 13 1.63 3.13 -16.18
N GLN A 14 2.16 1.91 -16.27
CA GLN A 14 3.19 1.42 -15.38
C GLN A 14 4.50 1.36 -16.15
N LEU A 15 5.53 1.94 -15.55
CA LEU A 15 6.87 2.03 -16.10
C LEU A 15 7.83 1.53 -15.03
N ASP A 16 8.74 0.68 -15.46
CA ASP A 16 9.87 0.26 -14.62
C ASP A 16 10.97 1.30 -14.81
N PHE A 17 11.50 1.82 -13.71
CA PHE A 17 12.47 2.92 -13.75
C PHE A 17 13.83 2.40 -13.31
N SER A 18 14.79 2.36 -14.24
CA SER A 18 16.18 2.23 -13.83
C SER A 18 16.68 3.56 -13.27
N LEU A 19 17.40 3.51 -12.15
CA LEU A 19 18.02 4.71 -11.55
C LEU A 19 19.14 5.30 -12.44
N ASP A 20 19.60 4.52 -13.42
CA ASP A 20 20.67 4.89 -14.34
C ASP A 20 20.17 5.47 -15.67
N ASP A 21 18.85 5.45 -15.91
CA ASP A 21 18.28 5.96 -17.16
C ASP A 21 18.30 7.49 -17.19
N SER A 22 18.65 8.05 -18.36
CA SER A 22 18.56 9.49 -18.59
C SER A 22 17.10 9.95 -18.73
N TRP A 23 16.85 11.24 -18.46
CA TRP A 23 15.53 11.84 -18.66
C TRP A 23 15.00 11.60 -20.08
N ASP A 24 15.84 11.74 -21.10
CA ASP A 24 15.46 11.54 -22.50
C ASP A 24 15.04 10.09 -22.80
N THR A 25 15.65 9.11 -22.12
CA THR A 25 15.31 7.68 -22.27
C THR A 25 13.90 7.43 -21.72
N ILE A 26 13.66 7.85 -20.48
CA ILE A 26 12.34 7.73 -19.84
C ILE A 26 11.27 8.49 -20.62
N ARG A 27 11.58 9.71 -21.06
CA ARG A 27 10.67 10.54 -21.85
C ARG A 27 10.31 9.85 -23.18
N SER A 28 11.29 9.23 -23.83
CA SER A 28 11.08 8.48 -25.08
C SER A 28 10.23 7.24 -24.86
N GLU A 29 10.44 6.50 -23.76
CA GLU A 29 9.64 5.34 -23.42
C GLU A 29 8.18 5.72 -23.11
N ILE A 30 7.96 6.78 -22.33
CA ILE A 30 6.62 7.32 -22.07
C ILE A 30 5.93 7.68 -23.39
N PHE A 31 6.64 8.38 -24.28
CA PHE A 31 6.09 8.78 -25.56
C PHE A 31 5.75 7.56 -26.45
N ALA A 32 6.63 6.56 -26.50
CA ALA A 32 6.37 5.30 -27.22
C ALA A 32 5.13 4.58 -26.67
N LYS A 33 4.94 4.55 -25.36
CA LYS A 33 3.74 3.96 -24.76
C LYS A 33 2.47 4.76 -25.07
N ILE A 34 2.51 6.09 -25.00
CA ILE A 34 1.37 6.94 -25.41
C ILE A 34 0.96 6.66 -26.85
N ILE A 35 1.94 6.56 -27.76
CA ILE A 35 1.70 6.23 -29.18
C ILE A 35 1.06 4.84 -29.31
N SER A 36 1.56 3.86 -28.55
CA SER A 36 1.03 2.50 -28.61
C SER A 36 -0.42 2.39 -28.14
N CYS A 37 -0.83 3.25 -27.20
CA CYS A 37 -2.17 3.26 -26.64
C CYS A 37 -3.17 4.08 -27.45
N GLN A 38 -2.72 5.08 -28.21
CA GLN A 38 -3.58 5.99 -28.96
C GLN A 38 -3.58 5.67 -30.46
N SER A 39 -4.73 5.26 -31.01
CA SER A 39 -4.87 4.99 -32.47
C SER A 39 -4.76 6.23 -33.37
N THR A 40 -4.70 7.43 -32.79
CA THR A 40 -4.63 8.71 -33.51
C THR A 40 -3.21 9.26 -33.54
N ALA A 41 -2.83 9.84 -34.69
CA ALA A 41 -1.51 10.41 -34.93
C ALA A 41 -1.01 11.25 -33.73
N ALA A 42 0.16 10.86 -33.24
CA ALA A 42 0.76 11.37 -32.01
C ALA A 42 0.83 12.90 -32.00
N ARG A 43 0.29 13.50 -30.94
CA ARG A 43 0.50 14.92 -30.63
C ARG A 43 1.79 15.09 -29.85
N ASN A 44 2.36 16.30 -29.88
CA ASN A 44 3.50 16.70 -29.06
C ASN A 44 3.26 16.29 -27.59
N LEU A 45 4.31 15.81 -26.90
CA LEU A 45 4.25 15.42 -25.48
C LEU A 45 3.72 16.54 -24.58
N GLU A 46 3.93 17.80 -24.97
CA GLU A 46 3.42 18.99 -24.27
C GLU A 46 1.89 19.07 -24.21
N ALA A 47 1.18 18.31 -25.06
CA ALA A 47 -0.27 18.20 -25.01
C ALA A 47 -0.77 17.28 -23.89
N TYR A 48 0.11 16.70 -23.06
CA TYR A 48 -0.26 15.77 -22.01
C TYR A 48 0.21 16.27 -20.64
N ALA A 49 -0.70 16.25 -19.67
CA ALA A 49 -0.40 16.45 -18.26
C ALA A 49 -0.11 15.10 -17.60
N MET A 50 1.15 14.87 -17.24
CA MET A 50 1.61 13.64 -16.61
C MET A 50 1.75 13.82 -15.10
N HIS A 51 1.24 12.86 -14.34
CA HIS A 51 1.39 12.81 -12.89
C HIS A 51 1.99 11.46 -12.49
N TYR A 52 2.95 11.44 -11.58
CA TYR A 52 3.48 10.20 -11.01
C TYR A 52 3.03 10.02 -9.56
N TYR A 53 2.86 8.78 -9.14
CA TYR A 53 2.73 8.44 -7.73
C TYR A 53 3.47 7.14 -7.40
N ILE A 54 4.07 7.14 -6.22
CA ILE A 54 4.79 6.01 -5.64
C ILE A 54 3.91 5.50 -4.50
N TRP A 55 3.50 4.24 -4.56
CA TRP A 55 2.65 3.67 -3.53
C TRP A 55 3.32 3.83 -2.16
N GLN A 56 2.57 4.30 -1.15
CA GLN A 56 3.01 4.64 0.21
C GLN A 56 3.84 5.92 0.38
N HIS A 57 4.44 6.47 -0.68
CA HIS A 57 5.30 7.66 -0.57
C HIS A 57 4.69 8.93 -1.19
N VAL A 58 3.95 8.78 -2.28
CA VAL A 58 3.25 9.90 -2.95
C VAL A 58 1.80 9.49 -3.15
N SER A 59 0.89 10.23 -2.52
CA SER A 59 -0.56 9.97 -2.63
C SER A 59 -1.12 10.54 -3.93
N LYS A 60 -2.26 9.99 -4.39
CA LYS A 60 -3.01 10.55 -5.52
C LYS A 60 -3.46 12.00 -5.21
N PRO A 61 -3.49 12.91 -6.20
CA PRO A 61 -3.38 12.68 -7.64
C PRO A 61 -1.95 12.46 -8.17
N GLY A 62 -0.93 12.51 -7.30
CA GLY A 62 0.47 12.41 -7.68
C GLY A 62 1.14 13.78 -7.76
N LEU A 63 2.41 13.79 -8.17
CA LEU A 63 3.18 15.00 -8.48
C LEU A 63 3.29 15.15 -9.99
N LEU A 64 3.38 16.40 -10.47
CA LEU A 64 3.57 16.69 -11.90
C LEU A 64 4.90 16.11 -12.41
N PHE A 65 4.88 15.64 -13.65
CA PHE A 65 6.01 14.97 -14.30
C PHE A 65 6.25 15.51 -15.71
N VAL A 66 6.68 16.76 -15.81
CA VAL A 66 6.73 17.47 -17.11
C VAL A 66 8.17 17.82 -17.50
N SER A 67 9.04 17.99 -16.51
CA SER A 67 10.38 18.52 -16.68
C SER A 67 11.47 17.59 -16.15
N GLU A 68 12.71 17.82 -16.59
CA GLU A 68 13.90 17.14 -16.05
C GLU A 68 14.07 17.40 -14.53
N SER A 69 13.67 18.58 -14.03
CA SER A 69 13.65 18.85 -12.59
C SER A 69 12.67 17.96 -11.83
N ASP A 70 11.53 17.62 -12.41
CA ASP A 70 10.58 16.69 -11.80
C ASP A 70 11.16 15.27 -11.76
N TYR A 71 11.89 14.90 -12.81
CA TYR A 71 12.60 13.62 -12.88
C TYR A 71 13.71 13.50 -11.83
N THR A 72 14.53 14.53 -11.66
CA THR A 72 15.57 14.53 -10.61
C THR A 72 14.96 14.49 -9.21
N THR A 73 13.82 15.15 -8.98
CA THR A 73 13.05 15.08 -7.73
C THR A 73 12.51 13.66 -7.49
N LEU A 74 12.00 13.02 -8.54
CA LEU A 74 11.58 11.62 -8.50
C LEU A 74 12.76 10.72 -8.10
N LEU A 75 13.90 10.80 -8.80
CA LEU A 75 15.09 10.00 -8.48
C LEU A 75 15.60 10.24 -7.06
N GLY A 76 15.58 11.49 -6.59
CA GLY A 76 15.93 11.83 -5.20
C GLY A 76 15.02 11.14 -4.19
N THR A 77 13.71 11.09 -4.47
CA THR A 77 12.73 10.36 -3.66
C THR A 77 13.04 8.87 -3.68
N LEU A 78 13.28 8.28 -4.86
CA LEU A 78 13.57 6.85 -5.03
C LEU A 78 14.84 6.41 -4.30
N ARG A 79 15.92 7.21 -4.34
CA ARG A 79 17.17 6.92 -3.60
C ARG A 79 16.99 6.92 -2.09
N GLY A 80 16.00 7.65 -1.58
CA GLY A 80 15.65 7.64 -0.16
C GLY A 80 14.88 6.38 0.27
N LEU A 81 14.34 5.61 -0.68
CA LEU A 81 13.57 4.41 -0.39
C LEU A 81 14.51 3.22 -0.23
N LYS A 82 14.46 2.57 0.93
CA LYS A 82 15.26 1.38 1.25
C LYS A 82 14.67 0.08 0.67
N THR A 83 13.54 0.17 -0.02
CA THR A 83 12.81 -0.97 -0.56
C THR A 83 13.25 -1.32 -1.98
N ILE A 84 13.20 -2.62 -2.28
CA ILE A 84 13.24 -3.25 -3.61
C ILE A 84 12.43 -2.40 -4.62
N PRO A 85 12.88 -2.25 -5.89
CA PRO A 85 12.50 -1.19 -6.83
C PRO A 85 11.02 -0.79 -6.71
N PRO A 86 10.75 0.44 -6.25
CA PRO A 86 9.38 0.88 -6.00
C PRO A 86 8.63 1.05 -7.33
N LEU A 87 7.47 0.42 -7.43
CA LEU A 87 6.63 0.50 -8.62
C LEU A 87 6.06 1.93 -8.80
N ILE A 88 6.50 2.62 -9.84
CA ILE A 88 6.06 3.99 -10.15
C ILE A 88 4.86 3.92 -11.09
N ASN A 89 3.77 4.58 -10.70
CA ASN A 89 2.57 4.64 -11.52
C ASN A 89 2.45 6.04 -12.13
N LEU A 90 2.32 6.10 -13.45
CA LEU A 90 2.11 7.33 -14.20
C LEU A 90 0.66 7.41 -14.68
N ILE A 91 0.03 8.55 -14.44
CA ILE A 91 -1.30 8.91 -14.92
C ILE A 91 -1.10 9.98 -15.99
N ILE A 92 -1.56 9.70 -17.20
CA ILE A 92 -1.41 10.61 -18.34
C ILE A 92 -2.78 11.12 -18.74
N ASN A 93 -2.95 12.43 -18.66
CA ASN A 93 -4.17 13.12 -19.08
C ASN A 93 -3.86 13.93 -20.33
N GLU A 94 -4.66 13.79 -21.39
CA GLU A 94 -4.61 14.75 -22.50
C GLU A 94 -5.04 16.11 -21.94
N ALA A 95 -4.20 17.13 -22.07
CA ALA A 95 -4.56 18.48 -21.73
C ALA A 95 -5.73 18.85 -22.64
N SER A 96 -6.96 18.82 -22.08
CA SER A 96 -8.12 19.33 -22.80
C SER A 96 -7.76 20.76 -23.19
N SER A 97 -7.76 21.06 -24.49
CA SER A 97 -7.56 22.42 -24.97
C SER A 97 -8.61 23.30 -24.32
N VAL A 98 -8.24 23.98 -23.23
CA VAL A 98 -9.07 24.94 -22.53
C VAL A 98 -8.98 26.23 -23.33
N ASP A 99 -9.60 26.23 -24.50
CA ASP A 99 -9.81 27.45 -25.28
C ASP A 99 -11.25 27.45 -25.79
N ALA A 100 -11.90 28.59 -25.54
CA ALA A 100 -13.29 28.95 -25.81
C ALA A 100 -14.33 28.53 -24.76
N ASP A 101 -14.15 29.04 -23.54
CA ASP A 101 -15.30 29.42 -22.69
C ASP A 101 -16.05 30.56 -23.41
N THR A 102 -16.93 30.18 -24.34
CA THR A 102 -17.89 31.10 -24.95
C THR A 102 -19.15 31.06 -24.12
N ASP A 103 -19.24 32.08 -23.27
CA ASP A 103 -20.42 32.56 -22.58
C ASP A 103 -21.67 32.43 -23.47
N LYS A 104 -22.54 31.48 -23.14
CA LYS A 104 -23.86 31.33 -23.77
C LYS A 104 -24.92 31.31 -22.69
N GLU A 105 -25.28 32.52 -22.27
CA GLU A 105 -26.65 32.83 -21.85
C GLU A 105 -27.62 32.29 -22.91
N ASN A 106 -28.53 31.40 -22.51
CA ASN A 106 -29.77 31.24 -23.27
C ASN A 106 -30.92 30.96 -22.31
N GLN A 107 -31.74 32.00 -22.14
CA GLN A 107 -33.11 31.89 -21.65
C GLN A 107 -33.93 31.07 -22.64
N GLY A 108 -34.74 30.14 -22.12
CA GLY A 108 -35.65 29.34 -22.91
C GLY A 108 -36.79 28.78 -22.06
N THR A 109 -37.81 29.60 -21.87
CA THR A 109 -39.09 29.29 -21.25
C THR A 109 -39.94 28.36 -22.14
N GLY A 110 -40.47 27.29 -21.55
CA GLY A 110 -41.76 26.71 -21.94
C GLY A 110 -41.76 25.30 -22.54
N GLY A 111 -42.62 24.43 -21.98
CA GLY A 111 -43.19 23.29 -22.70
C GLY A 111 -43.09 21.93 -22.02
N LYS A 112 -44.08 21.58 -21.20
CA LYS A 112 -44.25 20.31 -20.47
C LYS A 112 -44.23 19.07 -21.38
N THR A 113 -43.48 18.04 -20.98
CA THR A 113 -43.97 16.64 -20.96
C THR A 113 -43.12 15.82 -19.99
N GLU A 114 -43.72 15.45 -18.86
CA GLU A 114 -43.09 14.71 -17.76
C GLU A 114 -42.74 13.28 -18.18
N LYS A 115 -41.50 13.06 -18.61
CA LYS A 115 -40.83 11.78 -18.40
C LYS A 115 -40.00 11.92 -17.13
N LYS A 116 -40.28 11.10 -16.10
CA LYS A 116 -39.46 10.94 -14.89
C LYS A 116 -38.01 10.65 -15.29
N LYS A 117 -37.22 11.71 -15.50
CA LYS A 117 -35.76 11.64 -15.64
C LYS A 117 -35.26 11.13 -14.29
N LYS A 118 -34.67 9.93 -14.28
CA LYS A 118 -33.80 9.49 -13.18
C LYS A 118 -32.85 10.65 -12.91
N ALA A 119 -32.96 11.25 -11.71
CA ALA A 119 -32.06 12.30 -11.28
C ALA A 119 -30.63 11.82 -11.55
N LYS A 120 -29.89 12.55 -12.38
CA LYS A 120 -28.46 12.31 -12.52
C LYS A 120 -27.91 12.40 -11.10
N ARG A 121 -27.35 11.30 -10.60
CA ARG A 121 -26.62 11.33 -9.33
C ARG A 121 -25.58 12.42 -9.47
N LEU A 122 -25.70 13.45 -8.65
CA LEU A 122 -24.64 14.44 -8.50
C LEU A 122 -23.39 13.70 -8.08
N ASP A 123 -22.25 14.07 -8.68
CA ASP A 123 -20.98 13.49 -8.28
C ASP A 123 -20.80 13.69 -6.77
N PRO A 124 -20.43 12.63 -6.03
CA PRO A 124 -20.40 12.67 -4.57
C PRO A 124 -19.53 13.83 -4.05
N ASP A 125 -18.50 14.23 -4.79
CA ASP A 125 -17.59 15.32 -4.41
C ASP A 125 -18.24 16.71 -4.44
N THR A 126 -19.35 16.88 -5.17
CA THR A 126 -20.09 18.15 -5.26
C THR A 126 -21.14 18.33 -4.17
N LEU A 127 -21.30 17.35 -3.28
CA LEU A 127 -22.23 17.47 -2.16
C LEU A 127 -21.75 18.59 -1.22
N PRO A 128 -22.65 19.50 -0.77
CA PRO A 128 -22.27 20.63 0.09
C PRO A 128 -21.45 20.24 1.33
N GLY A 129 -21.74 19.07 1.91
CA GLY A 129 -20.98 18.54 3.05
C GLY A 129 -19.53 18.19 2.71
N ASN A 130 -19.25 17.69 1.51
CA ASN A 130 -17.89 17.36 1.08
C ASN A 130 -17.09 18.63 0.77
N VAL A 131 -17.72 19.64 0.18
CA VAL A 131 -17.11 20.96 -0.05
C VAL A 131 -16.75 21.61 1.28
N ALA A 132 -17.68 21.68 2.23
CA ALA A 132 -17.43 22.26 3.55
C ALA A 132 -16.34 21.52 4.33
N LYS A 133 -16.33 20.18 4.25
CA LYS A 133 -15.29 19.36 4.86
C LYS A 133 -13.91 19.61 4.23
N ALA A 134 -13.84 19.71 2.90
CA ALA A 134 -12.59 20.03 2.20
C ALA A 134 -12.05 21.41 2.60
N THR A 135 -12.93 22.40 2.78
CA THR A 135 -12.56 23.73 3.29
C THR A 135 -11.94 23.64 4.70
N TRP A 136 -12.51 22.84 5.60
CA TRP A 136 -11.92 22.62 6.93
C TRP A 136 -10.59 21.89 6.90
N ILE A 137 -10.43 20.89 6.01
CA ILE A 137 -9.13 20.22 5.82
C ILE A 137 -8.07 21.23 5.39
N GLN A 138 -8.38 22.12 4.45
CA GLN A 138 -7.45 23.16 4.01
C GLN A 138 -7.07 24.10 5.16
N GLN A 139 -8.04 24.58 5.95
CA GLN A 139 -7.75 25.45 7.09
C GLN A 139 -6.88 24.75 8.15
N LEU A 140 -7.13 23.46 8.42
CA LEU A 140 -6.30 22.68 9.33
C LEU A 140 -4.88 22.51 8.79
N GLN A 141 -4.72 22.26 7.48
CA GLN A 141 -3.41 22.15 6.83
C GLN A 141 -2.61 23.45 6.91
N GLU A 142 -3.25 24.60 6.66
CA GLU A 142 -2.61 25.92 6.76
C GLU A 142 -2.23 26.27 8.20
N LYS A 143 -3.08 25.91 9.17
CA LYS A 143 -2.87 26.19 10.59
C LYS A 143 -1.77 25.33 11.22
N TRP A 144 -1.67 24.07 10.80
CA TRP A 144 -0.82 23.04 11.43
C TRP A 144 0.32 22.58 10.53
N ILE A 145 0.87 23.50 9.73
CA ILE A 145 2.14 23.27 9.03
C ILE A 145 3.23 23.02 10.08
N CYS A 146 3.97 21.93 9.91
CA CYS A 146 4.99 21.57 10.88
C CYS A 146 6.24 22.45 10.68
N ASP A 147 6.43 23.46 11.54
CA ASP A 147 7.63 24.32 11.51
C ASP A 147 8.90 23.57 11.95
N LYS A 148 8.73 22.51 12.76
CA LYS A 148 9.82 21.71 13.30
C LYS A 148 9.81 20.33 12.68
N CYS A 149 10.42 20.20 11.50
CA CYS A 149 10.85 18.91 10.93
C CYS A 149 11.90 18.28 11.86
N THR A 150 11.45 17.79 13.02
CA THR A 150 12.19 16.84 13.82
C THR A 150 12.34 15.56 13.00
N PRO A 151 13.44 14.80 13.16
CA PRO A 151 13.63 13.56 12.40
C PRO A 151 12.53 12.51 12.64
N SER A 152 11.72 12.67 13.68
CA SER A 152 10.52 11.86 13.95
C SER A 152 9.25 12.35 13.24
N CYS A 153 9.26 13.55 12.66
CA CYS A 153 8.14 14.09 11.91
C CYS A 153 8.23 13.68 10.44
N VAL A 154 7.42 12.69 10.05
CA VAL A 154 7.36 12.17 8.67
C VAL A 154 6.36 12.95 7.79
N GLY A 155 5.53 13.82 8.40
CA GLY A 155 4.45 14.53 7.72
C GLY A 155 4.72 16.02 7.50
N LYS A 156 4.06 16.61 6.48
CA LYS A 156 4.06 18.07 6.26
C LYS A 156 3.29 18.83 7.35
N TRP A 157 2.36 18.15 8.03
CA TRP A 157 1.47 18.73 9.02
C TRP A 157 1.62 18.02 10.36
N GLY A 158 1.56 18.77 11.44
CA GLY A 158 1.76 18.27 12.79
C GLY A 158 1.01 19.09 13.83
N PHE A 159 0.37 18.40 14.76
CA PHE A 159 -0.25 18.99 15.94
C PHE A 159 0.70 18.83 17.13
N VAL A 160 0.97 19.92 17.85
CA VAL A 160 1.75 19.88 19.09
C VAL A 160 0.80 20.17 20.23
N ASP A 161 0.59 19.16 21.08
CA ASP A 161 -0.19 19.36 22.28
C ASP A 161 0.57 20.28 23.25
N SER A 162 -0.05 21.40 23.59
CA SER A 162 0.48 22.37 24.56
C SER A 162 0.81 21.75 25.93
N GLN A 163 0.06 20.73 26.36
CA GLN A 163 0.20 20.13 27.68
C GLN A 163 1.34 19.10 27.73
N THR A 164 1.31 18.14 26.80
CA THR A 164 2.29 17.04 26.77
C THR A 164 3.55 17.36 25.97
N GLN A 165 3.53 18.41 25.14
CA GLN A 165 4.56 18.72 24.14
C GLN A 165 4.83 17.57 23.15
N VAL A 166 3.91 16.60 23.06
CA VAL A 166 4.01 15.49 22.13
C VAL A 166 3.61 15.98 20.74
N HIS A 167 4.50 15.74 19.78
CA HIS A 167 4.27 16.05 18.38
C HIS A 167 3.51 14.90 17.69
N LEU A 168 2.28 15.16 17.25
CA LEU A 168 1.42 14.22 16.56
C LEU A 168 1.38 14.53 15.06
N ALA A 169 1.91 13.63 14.23
CA ALA A 169 1.85 13.79 12.78
C ALA A 169 0.40 13.72 12.26
N LEU A 170 -0.02 14.71 11.46
CA LEU A 170 -1.36 14.77 10.88
C LEU A 170 -1.34 14.16 9.47
N ASN A 171 -1.75 12.91 9.36
CA ASN A 171 -1.98 12.25 8.07
C ASN A 171 -3.35 12.66 7.48
N PRO A 172 -3.63 12.36 6.20
CA PRO A 172 -4.91 12.70 5.58
C PRO A 172 -6.13 12.15 6.34
N GLU A 173 -6.03 10.96 6.92
CA GLU A 173 -7.11 10.33 7.69
C GLU A 173 -7.45 11.11 8.97
N ARG A 174 -6.44 11.58 9.72
CA ARG A 174 -6.63 12.42 10.91
C ARG A 174 -7.24 13.77 10.54
N LEU A 175 -6.75 14.42 9.48
CA LEU A 175 -7.31 15.68 8.99
C LEU A 175 -8.79 15.52 8.57
N ASP A 176 -9.11 14.42 7.90
CA ASP A 176 -10.46 14.07 7.48
C ASP A 176 -11.42 13.92 8.67
N LEU A 177 -10.97 13.20 9.71
CA LEU A 177 -11.74 12.96 10.93
C LEU A 177 -11.91 14.25 11.75
N TRP A 178 -10.87 15.09 11.83
CA TRP A 178 -10.93 16.38 12.52
C TRP A 178 -11.89 17.33 11.81
N ALA A 179 -11.78 17.48 10.49
CA ALA A 179 -12.69 18.29 9.70
C ALA A 179 -14.15 17.82 9.82
N ALA A 180 -14.38 16.50 9.81
CA ALA A 180 -15.71 15.92 10.01
C ALA A 180 -16.27 16.20 11.42
N ALA A 181 -15.43 16.20 12.46
CA ALA A 181 -15.84 16.51 13.83
C ALA A 181 -16.22 18.00 13.98
N ILE A 182 -15.45 18.91 13.38
CA ILE A 182 -15.77 20.34 13.34
C ILE A 182 -17.11 20.57 12.61
N LEU A 183 -17.32 19.91 11.47
CA LEU A 183 -18.56 20.03 10.69
C LEU A 183 -19.80 19.54 11.43
N LYS A 184 -19.64 18.56 12.34
CA LYS A 184 -20.71 18.04 13.19
C LYS A 184 -20.97 18.92 14.43
N GLU A 185 -20.23 20.02 14.59
CA GLU A 185 -20.29 20.87 15.77
C GLU A 185 -20.02 20.08 17.06
N ASP A 186 -19.12 19.10 17.00
CA ASP A 186 -18.66 18.41 18.19
C ASP A 186 -17.99 19.44 19.10
N SER A 187 -18.52 19.63 20.30
CA SER A 187 -18.07 20.65 21.25
C SER A 187 -16.60 20.48 21.65
N THR A 188 -16.02 19.30 21.40
CA THR A 188 -14.62 19.01 21.67
C THR A 188 -13.68 19.39 20.52
N ALA A 189 -14.18 19.43 19.28
CA ALA A 189 -13.36 19.66 18.09
C ALA A 189 -13.43 21.11 17.63
N THR A 190 -12.28 21.78 17.60
CA THR A 190 -12.15 23.15 17.08
C THR A 190 -10.96 23.23 16.14
N LEU A 191 -10.75 24.37 15.46
CA LEU A 191 -9.55 24.56 14.64
C LEU A 191 -8.24 24.39 15.43
N ASN A 192 -8.29 24.68 16.74
CA ASN A 192 -7.12 24.63 17.62
C ASN A 192 -7.01 23.33 18.45
N ASN A 193 -8.09 22.58 18.59
CA ASN A 193 -8.12 21.36 19.42
C ASN A 193 -8.70 20.18 18.62
N PRO A 194 -7.97 19.05 18.53
CA PRO A 194 -8.46 17.88 17.85
C PRO A 194 -9.65 17.25 18.59
N PRO A 195 -10.49 16.47 17.90
CA PRO A 195 -11.59 15.74 18.54
C PRO A 195 -11.07 14.73 19.56
N ASN A 196 -11.89 14.43 20.58
CA ASN A 196 -11.61 13.35 21.53
C ASN A 196 -11.81 11.97 20.86
N HIS A 197 -10.84 11.58 20.03
CA HIS A 197 -10.84 10.34 19.27
C HIS A 197 -9.51 9.61 19.45
N HIS A 198 -9.53 8.28 19.47
CA HIS A 198 -8.35 7.45 19.73
C HIS A 198 -7.18 7.67 18.75
N LEU A 199 -7.45 8.19 17.55
CA LEU A 199 -6.39 8.55 16.59
C LEU A 199 -5.56 9.77 17.03
N PHE A 200 -6.08 10.60 17.95
CA PHE A 200 -5.44 11.81 18.48
C PHE A 200 -4.87 11.64 19.89
N ASP A 201 -5.15 10.51 20.53
CA ASP A 201 -4.69 10.21 21.88
C ASP A 201 -3.60 9.13 21.80
N PRO A 202 -2.30 9.50 21.87
CA PRO A 202 -1.21 8.54 21.80
C PRO A 202 -1.15 7.60 23.02
N GLU A 203 -1.80 7.96 24.13
CA GLU A 203 -1.81 7.15 25.35
C GLU A 203 -2.93 6.12 25.34
N ARG A 204 -4.02 6.37 24.60
CA ARG A 204 -5.13 5.43 24.39
C ARG A 204 -4.72 4.27 23.49
N LEU A 205 -4.03 3.30 24.09
CA LEU A 205 -3.79 1.99 23.49
C LEU A 205 -5.13 1.31 23.20
N SER A 206 -5.20 0.52 22.12
CA SER A 206 -6.40 -0.28 21.86
C SER A 206 -6.68 -1.19 23.07
N PRO A 207 -7.95 -1.50 23.37
CA PRO A 207 -8.29 -2.39 24.49
C PRO A 207 -7.55 -3.74 24.43
N VAL A 208 -7.23 -4.21 23.22
CA VAL A 208 -6.45 -5.44 22.99
C VAL A 208 -4.99 -5.26 23.37
N LEU A 209 -4.36 -4.15 22.97
CA LEU A 209 -2.97 -3.84 23.34
C LEU A 209 -2.84 -3.57 24.84
N GLN A 210 -3.82 -2.89 25.42
CA GLN A 210 -3.88 -2.67 26.86
C GLN A 210 -3.96 -4.00 27.62
N ARG A 211 -4.86 -4.92 27.24
CA ARG A 211 -4.91 -6.27 27.82
C ARG A 211 -3.61 -7.05 27.63
N ARG A 212 -2.93 -6.93 26.48
CA ARG A 212 -1.63 -7.59 26.27
C ARG A 212 -0.56 -7.04 27.20
N LYS A 213 -0.50 -5.72 27.39
CA LYS A 213 0.44 -5.10 28.35
C LYS A 213 0.14 -5.53 29.78
N GLU A 214 -1.13 -5.56 30.16
CA GLU A 214 -1.57 -6.04 31.48
C GLU A 214 -1.22 -7.53 31.70
N ALA A 215 -1.41 -8.38 30.69
CA ALA A 215 -1.06 -9.81 30.75
C ALA A 215 0.47 -10.02 30.86
N LEU A 216 1.27 -9.23 30.15
CA LEU A 216 2.73 -9.27 30.26
C LEU A 216 3.21 -8.76 31.63
N ALA A 217 2.60 -7.69 32.14
CA ALA A 217 2.90 -7.17 33.48
C ALA A 217 2.55 -8.18 34.59
N ALA A 218 1.38 -8.82 34.48
CA ALA A 218 0.94 -9.87 35.41
C ALA A 218 1.87 -11.10 35.38
N SER A 219 2.38 -11.47 34.20
CA SER A 219 3.32 -12.60 34.05
C SER A 219 4.70 -12.30 34.65
N SER A 220 5.13 -11.04 34.62
CA SER A 220 6.41 -10.61 35.22
C SER A 220 6.41 -10.69 36.75
N SER A 221 5.24 -10.62 37.39
CA SER A 221 5.13 -10.64 38.87
C SER A 221 5.14 -12.05 39.50
N GLN A 222 5.14 -13.14 38.71
CA GLN A 222 5.06 -14.51 39.24
C GLN A 222 6.37 -15.30 39.21
N ALA A 223 7.49 -14.74 38.74
CA ALA A 223 8.79 -15.41 38.74
C ALA A 223 9.61 -15.08 40.01
N SER A 224 9.20 -15.61 41.17
CA SER A 224 10.07 -15.67 42.36
C SER A 224 9.76 -16.88 43.23
N THR A 225 10.17 -18.07 42.77
CA THR A 225 10.56 -19.19 43.64
C THR A 225 11.69 -19.96 42.97
N SER A 226 12.90 -19.42 43.06
CA SER A 226 14.12 -20.18 42.75
C SER A 226 14.37 -21.20 43.86
N ALA A 227 14.07 -22.47 43.59
CA ALA A 227 14.64 -23.58 44.34
C ALA A 227 16.12 -23.74 43.94
N PRO A 228 17.05 -23.97 44.89
CA PRO A 228 18.46 -24.17 44.59
C PRO A 228 18.67 -25.62 44.13
N LEU A 229 18.87 -25.84 42.83
CA LEU A 229 19.38 -27.12 42.33
C LEU A 229 20.91 -27.06 42.29
N THR A 230 21.53 -27.54 43.37
CA THR A 230 22.91 -28.00 43.39
C THR A 230 23.03 -29.28 42.57
N LEU A 231 23.57 -29.19 41.36
CA LEU A 231 24.10 -30.35 40.65
C LEU A 231 25.57 -30.13 40.31
N ILE A 232 26.35 -31.06 40.84
CA ILE A 232 27.79 -31.22 40.79
C ILE A 232 28.19 -31.46 39.34
N SER A 233 29.10 -30.64 38.81
CA SER A 233 29.70 -30.86 37.50
C SER A 233 31.16 -30.43 37.54
N ASP A 234 31.96 -31.19 38.28
CA ASP A 234 33.41 -31.19 38.19
C ASP A 234 33.87 -32.49 37.50
N LEU A 235 34.91 -32.35 36.67
CA LEU A 235 35.69 -33.40 36.00
C LEU A 235 35.05 -34.06 34.76
N ILE A 236 35.18 -33.40 33.61
CA ILE A 236 35.84 -33.93 32.40
C ILE A 236 36.24 -32.71 31.56
N ASN A 237 37.54 -32.40 31.61
CA ASN A 237 38.16 -31.38 30.78
C ASN A 237 39.40 -32.03 30.17
N ALA A 238 39.28 -32.59 28.97
CA ALA A 238 40.41 -32.87 28.10
C ALA A 238 39.91 -33.17 26.67
N ILE A 239 40.42 -32.38 25.73
CA ILE A 239 40.24 -32.49 24.26
C ILE A 239 38.98 -31.78 23.74
N HIS A 240 39.01 -30.45 23.79
CA HIS A 240 38.11 -29.59 23.02
C HIS A 240 38.87 -29.10 21.76
N PRO A 241 38.44 -29.44 20.53
CA PRO A 241 38.97 -28.79 19.33
C PRO A 241 38.50 -27.32 19.34
N GLN A 242 39.41 -26.39 19.03
CA GLN A 242 39.10 -24.96 18.91
C GLN A 242 37.98 -24.77 17.87
N ALA A 243 36.79 -24.43 18.34
CA ALA A 243 35.70 -23.97 17.49
C ALA A 243 36.04 -22.57 16.97
N LEU A 244 36.05 -22.44 15.65
CA LEU A 244 36.13 -21.16 14.96
C LEU A 244 34.94 -20.26 15.37
N PRO A 245 35.11 -18.94 15.44
CA PRO A 245 34.04 -18.02 15.80
C PRO A 245 32.90 -18.14 14.78
N VAL A 246 31.77 -18.69 15.22
CA VAL A 246 30.53 -18.77 14.44
C VAL A 246 30.07 -17.34 14.22
N THR A 247 30.21 -16.87 12.98
CA THR A 247 29.75 -15.53 12.58
C THR A 247 28.23 -15.50 12.74
N PRO A 248 27.65 -14.49 13.40
CA PRO A 248 26.20 -14.40 13.57
C PRO A 248 25.54 -14.35 12.19
N THR A 249 24.85 -15.44 11.84
CA THR A 249 24.09 -15.54 10.59
C THR A 249 23.00 -14.47 10.62
N LEU A 250 23.05 -13.53 9.68
CA LEU A 250 22.03 -12.50 9.53
C LEU A 250 20.65 -13.16 9.37
N PRO A 251 19.59 -12.57 9.95
CA PRO A 251 18.24 -13.09 9.80
C PRO A 251 17.89 -13.14 8.31
N VAL A 252 17.58 -14.34 7.83
CA VAL A 252 17.08 -14.55 6.47
C VAL A 252 15.75 -13.80 6.38
N MET A 253 15.71 -12.71 5.62
CA MET A 253 14.45 -12.01 5.32
C MET A 253 13.59 -12.92 4.45
N ASP A 254 12.37 -13.19 4.90
CA ASP A 254 11.39 -13.96 4.13
C ASP A 254 11.02 -13.19 2.86
N ASP A 255 11.08 -13.87 1.72
CA ASP A 255 10.67 -13.31 0.44
C ASP A 255 9.14 -13.40 0.33
N PRO A 256 8.41 -12.25 0.35
CA PRO A 256 6.95 -12.25 0.34
C PRO A 256 6.36 -12.72 -1.00
N THR A 257 7.18 -12.94 -2.03
CA THR A 257 6.71 -13.34 -3.37
C THR A 257 6.44 -14.84 -3.48
N ARG A 258 6.99 -15.65 -2.56
CA ARG A 258 6.82 -17.11 -2.58
C ARG A 258 5.57 -17.54 -1.83
N LEU A 259 4.86 -18.53 -2.38
CA LEU A 259 3.70 -19.12 -1.70
C LEU A 259 4.07 -19.88 -0.42
N LEU A 260 5.29 -20.41 -0.34
CA LEU A 260 5.80 -21.09 0.84
C LEU A 260 6.94 -20.26 1.44
N SER A 261 6.83 -19.93 2.73
CA SER A 261 7.87 -19.21 3.47
C SER A 261 9.21 -19.93 3.36
N THR A 262 10.29 -19.16 3.23
CA THR A 262 11.66 -19.68 3.13
C THR A 262 12.10 -20.42 4.40
N SER A 263 11.39 -20.20 5.50
CA SER A 263 11.54 -20.85 6.79
C SER A 263 10.92 -22.25 6.89
N ARG A 264 10.22 -22.74 5.86
CA ARG A 264 9.56 -24.06 5.87
C ARG A 264 10.23 -25.05 4.90
N PHE A 265 10.31 -26.31 5.30
CA PHE A 265 10.82 -27.38 4.43
C PHE A 265 9.69 -28.03 3.64
N PRO A 266 9.95 -28.44 2.39
CA PRO A 266 8.99 -29.24 1.62
C PRO A 266 8.59 -30.49 2.40
N GLY A 267 7.30 -30.79 2.43
CA GLY A 267 6.79 -32.02 3.01
C GLY A 267 7.20 -33.25 2.20
N LEU A 268 6.63 -34.41 2.57
CA LEU A 268 6.81 -35.65 1.83
C LEU A 268 6.37 -35.46 0.37
N ASP A 269 7.24 -35.86 -0.56
CA ASP A 269 6.94 -35.78 -1.99
C ASP A 269 5.83 -36.77 -2.35
N MET A 270 4.81 -36.30 -3.06
CA MET A 270 3.67 -37.12 -3.49
C MET A 270 3.15 -36.63 -4.85
N PRO A 271 2.51 -37.50 -5.65
CA PRO A 271 1.87 -37.11 -6.90
C PRO A 271 0.86 -35.98 -6.70
N LEU A 272 0.76 -35.06 -7.66
CA LEU A 272 -0.10 -33.88 -7.55
C LEU A 272 -1.58 -34.23 -7.32
N ALA A 273 -2.08 -35.30 -7.94
CA ALA A 273 -3.44 -35.79 -7.71
C ALA A 273 -3.66 -36.26 -6.27
N GLU A 274 -2.67 -36.90 -5.67
CA GLU A 274 -2.72 -37.33 -4.26
C GLU A 274 -2.66 -36.11 -3.32
N PHE A 275 -1.82 -35.13 -3.64
CA PHE A 275 -1.73 -33.86 -2.91
C PHE A 275 -3.08 -33.13 -2.91
N CYS A 276 -3.69 -32.93 -4.09
CA CYS A 276 -4.97 -32.22 -4.18
C CYS A 276 -6.08 -32.93 -3.41
N ARG A 277 -6.13 -34.27 -3.46
CA ARG A 277 -7.08 -35.07 -2.68
C ARG A 277 -6.82 -34.98 -1.17
N LYS A 278 -5.55 -35.04 -0.74
CA LYS A 278 -5.17 -35.04 0.68
C LYS A 278 -5.51 -33.73 1.39
N TYR A 279 -5.42 -32.61 0.68
CA TYR A 279 -5.69 -31.27 1.20
C TYR A 279 -7.01 -30.68 0.70
N GLU A 280 -7.92 -31.53 0.18
CA GLU A 280 -9.27 -31.16 -0.24
C GLU A 280 -9.31 -29.96 -1.22
N LEU A 281 -8.33 -29.87 -2.12
CA LEU A 281 -8.29 -28.84 -3.15
C LEU A 281 -9.32 -29.14 -4.25
N SER A 282 -9.93 -28.11 -4.81
CA SER A 282 -10.91 -28.26 -5.89
C SER A 282 -10.28 -28.84 -7.17
N ASP A 283 -11.10 -29.51 -7.98
CA ASP A 283 -10.68 -30.06 -9.28
C ASP A 283 -10.14 -28.96 -10.22
N ASP A 284 -10.64 -27.72 -10.09
CA ASP A 284 -10.14 -26.57 -10.85
C ASP A 284 -8.68 -26.25 -10.51
N ILE A 285 -8.31 -26.25 -9.23
CA ILE A 285 -6.92 -26.04 -8.78
C ILE A 285 -6.02 -27.16 -9.32
N CYS A 286 -6.46 -28.42 -9.17
CA CYS A 286 -5.72 -29.59 -9.65
C CYS A 286 -5.51 -29.53 -11.17
N THR A 287 -6.54 -29.13 -11.92
CA THR A 287 -6.50 -29.00 -13.38
C THR A 287 -5.54 -27.89 -13.81
N LYS A 288 -5.56 -26.73 -13.14
CA LYS A 288 -4.64 -25.62 -13.44
C LYS A 288 -3.19 -26.02 -13.17
N LEU A 289 -2.90 -26.65 -12.04
CA LEU A 289 -1.56 -27.15 -11.73
C LEU A 289 -1.09 -28.19 -12.74
N THR A 290 -1.95 -29.15 -13.10
CA THR A 290 -1.61 -30.20 -14.08
C THR A 290 -1.41 -29.64 -15.49
N THR A 291 -2.23 -28.67 -15.91
CA THR A 291 -2.14 -27.99 -17.22
C THR A 291 -0.80 -27.25 -17.38
N ASN A 292 -0.25 -26.75 -16.28
CA ASN A 292 1.07 -26.09 -16.23
C ASN A 292 2.20 -27.08 -15.90
N ALA A 293 2.00 -28.36 -16.22
CA ALA A 293 3.00 -29.42 -16.12
C ALA A 293 3.56 -29.71 -14.71
N PHE A 294 2.89 -29.27 -13.64
CA PHE A 294 3.24 -29.71 -12.28
C PHE A 294 2.82 -31.17 -12.10
N LYS A 295 3.77 -32.02 -11.68
CA LYS A 295 3.54 -33.47 -11.50
C LYS A 295 3.53 -33.91 -10.05
N ASN A 296 4.33 -33.26 -9.21
CA ASN A 296 4.58 -33.67 -7.83
C ASN A 296 4.43 -32.48 -6.86
N SER A 297 4.11 -32.75 -5.60
CA SER A 297 3.99 -31.71 -4.56
C SER A 297 5.30 -30.96 -4.32
N ARG A 298 6.46 -31.63 -4.46
CA ARG A 298 7.77 -31.00 -4.25
C ARG A 298 8.04 -29.81 -5.18
N SER A 299 7.51 -29.80 -6.40
CA SER A 299 7.68 -28.67 -7.33
C SER A 299 6.91 -27.42 -6.89
N LEU A 300 5.85 -27.57 -6.08
CA LEU A 300 5.02 -26.44 -5.65
C LEU A 300 5.76 -25.47 -4.71
N ARG A 301 6.87 -25.90 -4.09
CA ARG A 301 7.72 -25.04 -3.26
C ARG A 301 8.38 -23.88 -4.04
N PHE A 302 8.47 -24.01 -5.35
CA PHE A 302 9.07 -23.00 -6.22
C PHE A 302 8.04 -22.03 -6.79
N LEU A 303 6.76 -22.25 -6.49
CA LEU A 303 5.67 -21.46 -7.03
C LEU A 303 5.63 -20.08 -6.36
N THR A 304 5.69 -19.04 -7.18
CA THR A 304 5.56 -17.64 -6.75
C THR A 304 4.12 -17.16 -6.90
N LEU A 305 3.77 -16.05 -6.25
CA LEU A 305 2.47 -15.40 -6.42
C LEU A 305 2.26 -14.94 -7.88
N GLU A 306 3.33 -14.57 -8.58
CA GLU A 306 3.27 -14.19 -9.99
C GLU A 306 2.87 -15.38 -10.88
N ASP A 307 3.51 -16.54 -10.69
CA ASP A 307 3.17 -17.78 -11.41
C ASP A 307 1.68 -18.13 -11.21
N VAL A 308 1.19 -18.01 -9.98
CA VAL A 308 -0.20 -18.32 -9.61
C VAL A 308 -1.18 -17.35 -10.29
N HIS A 309 -0.81 -16.08 -10.41
CA HIS A 309 -1.57 -15.09 -11.15
C HIS A 309 -1.57 -15.37 -12.66
N GLU A 310 -0.43 -15.76 -13.23
CA GLU A 310 -0.31 -16.15 -14.64
C GLU A 310 -1.15 -17.39 -14.97
N MET A 311 -1.20 -18.35 -14.04
CA MET A 311 -2.06 -19.54 -14.10
C MET A 311 -3.56 -19.25 -13.89
N LYS A 312 -3.95 -17.97 -13.74
CA LYS A 312 -5.34 -17.50 -13.59
C LYS A 312 -6.05 -18.09 -12.37
N PHE A 313 -5.36 -18.19 -11.24
CA PHE A 313 -5.99 -18.52 -9.97
C PHE A 313 -6.85 -17.36 -9.46
N LEU A 314 -8.04 -17.68 -8.95
CA LEU A 314 -8.90 -16.76 -8.23
C LEU A 314 -8.40 -16.60 -6.79
N ARG A 315 -8.68 -15.46 -6.16
CA ARG A 315 -8.18 -15.15 -4.80
C ARG A 315 -8.48 -16.25 -3.76
N GLY A 316 -9.66 -16.87 -3.82
CA GLY A 316 -10.03 -17.97 -2.92
C GLY A 316 -9.22 -19.26 -3.19
N GLU A 317 -8.90 -19.53 -4.45
CA GLU A 317 -8.05 -20.67 -4.83
C GLU A 317 -6.60 -20.46 -4.39
N ILE A 318 -6.09 -19.22 -4.50
CA ILE A 318 -4.75 -18.87 -3.99
C ILE A 318 -4.67 -19.12 -2.49
N ALA A 319 -5.68 -18.68 -1.73
CA ALA A 319 -5.74 -18.88 -0.29
C ALA A 319 -5.79 -20.38 0.07
N ALA A 320 -6.61 -21.17 -0.62
CA ALA A 320 -6.71 -22.62 -0.39
C ALA A 320 -5.39 -23.34 -0.73
N LEU A 321 -4.73 -22.96 -1.84
CA LEU A 321 -3.43 -23.52 -2.21
C LEU A 321 -2.34 -23.16 -1.20
N HIS A 322 -2.33 -21.93 -0.70
CA HIS A 322 -1.39 -21.50 0.33
C HIS A 322 -1.59 -22.29 1.63
N ASP A 323 -2.83 -22.45 2.09
CA ASP A 323 -3.16 -23.24 3.29
C ASP A 323 -2.73 -24.71 3.13
N ALA A 324 -2.98 -25.31 1.97
CA ALA A 324 -2.54 -26.67 1.67
C ALA A 324 -1.00 -26.82 1.69
N LEU A 325 -0.26 -25.85 1.12
CA LEU A 325 1.20 -25.84 1.17
C LEU A 325 1.72 -25.66 2.58
N GLU A 326 1.06 -24.82 3.38
CA GLU A 326 1.42 -24.60 4.78
C GLU A 326 1.23 -25.88 5.61
N MET A 327 0.11 -26.59 5.44
CA MET A 327 -0.13 -27.87 6.11
C MET A 327 0.77 -29.01 5.62
N TRP A 328 1.16 -28.98 4.35
CA TRP A 328 2.05 -30.00 3.77
C TRP A 328 3.50 -29.83 4.21
N SER A 329 3.96 -28.60 4.33
CA SER A 329 5.33 -28.28 4.73
C SER A 329 5.64 -28.63 6.19
N THR A 330 6.89 -28.95 6.47
CA THR A 330 7.36 -29.22 7.84
C THR A 330 8.17 -28.04 8.37
N ALA A 331 7.98 -27.70 9.64
CA ALA A 331 8.83 -26.73 10.32
C ALA A 331 10.29 -27.22 10.37
N VAL A 332 11.25 -26.30 10.32
CA VAL A 332 12.67 -26.62 10.57
C VAL A 332 12.76 -27.26 11.96
N PRO A 333 13.31 -28.47 12.12
CA PRO A 333 13.60 -29.00 13.44
C PRO A 333 14.58 -28.03 14.12
N SER A 334 14.17 -27.45 15.24
CA SER A 334 15.05 -26.64 16.08
C SER A 334 16.20 -27.53 16.55
N ALA A 335 17.39 -27.27 16.03
CA ALA A 335 18.62 -27.98 16.36
C ALA A 335 19.10 -27.67 17.78
#